data_AF-A0A8T7CC10-F1
#
_entry.id   AF-A0A8T7CC10-F1
#
_cell.length_a   1.000
_cell.length_b   1.000
_cell.length_c   1.000
_cell.angle_alpha   90.00
_cell.angle_beta   90.00
_cell.angle_gamma   90.00
#
_symmetry.space_group_name_H-M   'P 1'
#
loop_
_entity.id
_entity.type
_entity.pdbx_description
1 polymer ?
#
loop_
_entity_poly.entity_id
_entity_poly.type
_entity_poly.pdbx_seq_one_letter_code
_entity_poly.pdbx_strand_id
1 'polypeptide(L)'
;VEKCDDIEFEIGWERLERPEVLELIRERCRKIAADQGKAFMKSLYDNLPTMIFLFLPLIALVQKFLYLGSGRYYVEHLLFFVHFHSFFFLTLTMTILLARIPDLFPGQGVVTVLSIIALSIYIPVYLFKALRRVYGQGFLFTLIKYLLLITAYFFCLAITMMLGLLYTVLTV
;
A
#
# COMPACT_ATOMS: atom_id res chain seq x y z
N VAL A 1 22.75 -15.91 8.28
CA VAL A 1 22.95 -16.04 9.75
C VAL A 1 24.14 -15.22 10.20
N GLU A 2 25.32 -15.41 9.58
CA GLU A 2 26.55 -14.64 9.85
C GLU A 2 26.34 -13.11 9.85
N LYS A 3 25.61 -12.58 8.85
CA LYS A 3 25.26 -11.15 8.73
C LYS A 3 24.38 -10.58 9.86
N CYS A 4 23.79 -11.42 10.70
CA CYS A 4 22.97 -10.98 11.84
C CYS A 4 23.77 -10.79 13.12
N ASP A 5 24.94 -11.42 13.25
CA ASP A 5 25.75 -11.28 14.47
C ASP A 5 26.59 -9.99 14.44
N ASP A 6 26.96 -9.53 13.24
CA ASP A 6 27.70 -8.28 12.98
C ASP A 6 26.83 -7.00 12.96
N ILE A 7 25.61 -7.03 13.55
CA ILE A 7 24.76 -5.83 13.62
C ILE A 7 25.33 -4.88 14.67
N GLU A 8 25.92 -3.79 14.21
CA GLU A 8 26.38 -2.66 15.01
C GLU A 8 25.62 -1.40 14.55
N PHE A 9 24.96 -0.72 15.49
CA PHE A 9 24.13 0.45 15.17
C PHE A 9 24.98 1.72 15.30
N GLU A 10 25.46 2.26 14.17
CA GLU A 10 26.21 3.54 14.15
C GLU A 10 25.35 4.78 14.48
N ILE A 11 24.04 4.59 14.55
CA ILE A 11 23.08 5.67 14.84
C ILE A 11 22.97 5.74 16.37
N GLY A 12 23.57 6.78 16.99
CA GLY A 12 23.72 6.97 18.45
C GLY A 12 22.41 7.05 19.25
N TRP A 13 21.64 5.97 19.25
CA TRP A 13 20.45 5.77 20.05
C TRP A 13 20.83 4.90 21.26
N GLU A 14 21.10 5.53 22.39
CA GLU A 14 21.51 4.91 23.67
C GLU A 14 20.56 3.78 24.16
N ARG A 15 19.32 3.75 23.64
CA ARG A 15 18.33 2.68 23.92
C ARG A 15 18.56 1.39 23.12
N LEU A 16 19.13 1.48 21.93
CA LEU A 16 19.43 0.32 21.07
C LEU A 16 20.73 -0.39 21.48
N GLU A 17 21.64 0.30 22.16
CA GLU A 17 22.91 -0.25 22.68
C GLU A 17 22.75 -1.10 23.95
N ARG A 18 21.52 -1.21 24.49
CA ARG A 18 21.22 -2.12 25.61
C ARG A 18 21.45 -3.57 25.17
N PRO A 19 22.22 -4.38 25.92
CA PRO A 19 22.54 -5.75 25.52
C PRO A 19 21.30 -6.63 25.33
N GLU A 20 20.27 -6.43 26.16
CA GLU A 20 18.97 -7.11 26.05
C GLU A 20 18.27 -6.84 24.70
N VAL A 21 18.38 -5.61 24.19
CA VAL A 21 17.74 -5.19 22.94
C VAL A 21 18.55 -5.72 21.75
N LEU A 22 19.88 -5.69 21.85
CA LEU A 22 20.78 -6.21 20.83
C LEU A 22 20.58 -7.72 20.62
N GLU A 23 20.48 -8.49 21.70
CA GLU A 23 20.21 -9.93 21.63
C GLU A 23 18.84 -10.24 21.02
N LEU A 24 17.80 -9.47 21.41
CA LEU A 24 16.46 -9.61 20.81
C LEU A 24 16.47 -9.34 19.29
N ILE A 25 17.20 -8.31 18.85
CA ILE A 25 17.32 -7.95 17.43
C ILE A 25 18.07 -9.05 16.66
N ARG A 26 19.18 -9.57 17.21
CA ARG A 26 19.94 -10.67 16.60
C ARG A 26 19.11 -11.95 16.52
N GLU A 27 18.36 -12.27 17.57
CA GLU A 27 17.46 -13.44 17.59
C GLU A 27 16.38 -13.34 16.52
N ARG A 28 15.68 -12.20 16.44
CA ARG A 28 14.68 -11.94 15.38
C ARG A 28 15.31 -11.97 13.98
N CYS A 29 16.51 -11.42 13.81
CA CYS A 29 17.23 -11.47 12.54
C CYS A 29 17.57 -12.91 12.14
N ARG A 30 18.07 -13.74 13.06
CA ARG A 30 18.34 -15.16 12.80
C ARG A 30 17.08 -15.92 12.45
N LYS A 31 15.97 -15.68 13.14
CA LYS A 31 14.68 -16.31 12.86
C LYS A 31 14.16 -15.96 11.46
N ILE A 32 14.24 -14.69 11.06
CA ILE A 32 13.87 -14.24 9.71
C ILE A 32 14.82 -14.79 8.64
N ALA A 33 16.13 -14.83 8.93
CA ALA A 33 17.14 -15.31 8.00
C ALA A 33 17.12 -16.84 7.81
N ALA A 34 16.79 -17.60 8.86
CA ALA A 34 16.68 -19.05 8.82
C ALA A 34 15.54 -19.51 7.90
N ASP A 35 14.42 -18.79 7.91
CA ASP A 35 13.25 -19.10 7.08
C ASP A 35 13.28 -18.44 5.68
N GLN A 36 14.42 -17.85 5.27
CA GLN A 36 14.56 -17.05 4.05
C GLN A 36 13.47 -15.95 3.92
N GLY A 37 13.01 -15.40 5.05
CA GLY A 37 11.95 -14.39 5.06
C GLY A 37 10.54 -14.91 4.76
N LYS A 38 10.29 -16.24 4.69
CA LYS A 38 8.94 -16.78 4.46
C LYS A 38 7.95 -16.39 5.57
N ALA A 39 8.37 -16.53 6.83
CA ALA A 39 7.54 -16.12 7.98
C ALA A 39 7.24 -14.62 7.98
N PHE A 40 8.23 -13.82 7.57
CA PHE A 40 8.10 -12.38 7.40
C PHE A 40 7.12 -12.03 6.27
N MET A 41 7.25 -12.63 5.09
CA MET A 41 6.36 -12.40 3.96
C MET A 41 4.92 -12.82 4.28
N LYS A 42 4.72 -13.97 4.93
CA LYS A 42 3.40 -14.41 5.37
C LYS A 42 2.77 -13.39 6.33
N SER A 43 3.51 -12.96 7.34
CA SER A 43 3.03 -11.96 8.31
C SER A 43 2.74 -10.61 7.64
N LEU A 44 3.51 -10.22 6.61
CA LEU A 44 3.27 -9.01 5.85
C LEU A 44 1.96 -9.10 5.03
N TYR A 45 1.69 -10.24 4.40
CA TYR A 45 0.40 -10.48 3.72
C TYR A 45 -0.78 -10.47 4.69
N ASP A 46 -0.63 -11.08 5.86
CA ASP A 46 -1.69 -11.12 6.89
C ASP A 46 -2.01 -9.72 7.45
N ASN A 47 -1.02 -8.82 7.46
CA ASN A 47 -1.17 -7.44 7.93
C ASN A 47 -1.56 -6.42 6.84
N LEU A 48 -1.56 -6.82 5.57
CA LEU A 48 -1.86 -5.94 4.44
C LEU A 48 -3.22 -5.22 4.58
N PRO A 49 -4.32 -5.88 4.99
CA PRO A 49 -5.62 -5.22 5.15
C PRO A 49 -5.59 -4.12 6.21
N THR A 50 -4.87 -4.35 7.31
CA THR A 50 -4.68 -3.38 8.40
C THR A 50 -3.92 -2.14 7.91
N MET A 51 -2.87 -2.34 7.11
CA MET A 51 -2.10 -1.24 6.52
C MET A 51 -2.97 -0.37 5.60
N ILE A 52 -3.82 -0.99 4.78
CA ILE A 52 -4.76 -0.26 3.89
C ILE A 52 -5.78 0.53 4.72
N PHE A 53 -6.28 -0.04 5.82
CA PHE A 53 -7.22 0.66 6.70
C PHE A 53 -6.60 1.91 7.34
N LEU A 54 -5.30 1.89 7.67
CA LEU A 54 -4.57 3.06 8.14
C LEU A 54 -4.23 4.05 7.00
N PHE A 55 -3.98 3.54 5.80
CA PHE A 55 -3.68 4.35 4.61
C PHE A 55 -4.87 5.20 4.15
N LEU A 56 -6.08 4.64 4.18
CA LEU A 56 -7.33 5.31 3.75
C LEU A 56 -7.61 6.66 4.44
N PRO A 57 -7.59 6.79 5.77
CA PRO A 57 -7.80 8.08 6.43
C PRO A 57 -6.64 9.04 6.17
N LEU A 58 -5.40 8.53 6.04
CA LEU A 58 -4.24 9.36 5.75
C LEU A 58 -4.36 10.02 4.37
N ILE A 59 -4.68 9.25 3.33
CA ILE A 59 -4.83 9.78 1.96
C ILE A 59 -6.08 10.66 1.82
N ALA A 60 -7.16 10.33 2.54
CA ALA A 60 -8.36 11.17 2.61
C ALA A 60 -8.06 12.52 3.27
N LEU A 61 -7.21 12.56 4.29
CA LEU A 61 -6.77 13.81 4.93
C LEU A 61 -5.97 14.67 3.95
N VAL A 62 -5.04 14.08 3.20
CA VAL A 62 -4.29 14.82 2.17
C VAL A 62 -5.24 15.34 1.07
N GLN A 63 -6.21 14.55 0.63
CA GLN A 63 -7.20 15.00 -0.34
C GLN A 63 -8.06 16.14 0.22
N LYS A 64 -8.46 16.07 1.50
CA LYS A 64 -9.11 17.19 2.19
C LYS A 64 -8.20 18.42 2.14
N PHE A 65 -6.89 18.27 2.41
CA PHE A 65 -5.91 19.36 2.35
C PHE A 65 -5.83 20.03 0.96
N LEU A 66 -5.89 19.21 -0.09
CA LEU A 66 -5.82 19.65 -1.46
C LEU A 66 -7.11 20.34 -1.97
N TYR A 67 -8.23 20.08 -1.28
CA TYR A 67 -9.57 20.55 -1.65
C TYR A 67 -10.28 21.34 -0.53
N LEU A 68 -9.53 22.04 0.34
CA LEU A 68 -10.09 22.86 1.44
C LEU A 68 -11.19 23.84 0.98
N GLY A 69 -11.13 24.35 -0.25
CA GLY A 69 -12.11 25.29 -0.80
C GLY A 69 -13.34 24.67 -1.46
N SER A 70 -13.51 23.35 -1.43
CA SER A 70 -14.63 22.68 -2.11
C SER A 70 -15.93 22.60 -1.30
N GLY A 71 -15.90 22.96 0.00
CA GLY A 71 -17.07 22.88 0.90
C GLY A 71 -17.51 21.46 1.25
N ARG A 72 -16.71 20.45 0.90
CA ARG A 72 -17.00 19.02 1.08
C ARG A 72 -16.54 18.52 2.45
N TYR A 73 -17.30 17.62 3.06
CA TYR A 73 -16.93 17.05 4.36
C TYR A 73 -15.80 16.01 4.22
N TYR A 74 -14.99 15.86 5.27
CA TYR A 74 -13.93 14.83 5.33
C TYR A 74 -14.46 13.42 5.01
N VAL A 75 -15.67 13.12 5.48
CA VAL A 75 -16.33 11.82 5.25
C VAL A 75 -16.55 11.55 3.76
N GLU A 76 -16.81 12.57 2.94
CA GLU A 76 -16.99 12.40 1.50
C GLU A 76 -15.68 11.99 0.81
N HIS A 77 -14.56 12.59 1.21
CA HIS A 77 -13.22 12.22 0.72
C HIS A 77 -12.85 10.78 1.12
N LEU A 78 -13.14 10.43 2.38
CA LEU A 78 -12.89 9.08 2.90
C LEU A 78 -13.73 8.04 2.14
N LEU A 79 -15.04 8.27 2.03
CA LEU A 79 -15.98 7.36 1.39
C LEU A 79 -15.66 7.19 -0.10
N PHE A 80 -15.18 8.23 -0.77
CA PHE A 80 -14.66 8.15 -2.14
C PHE A 80 -13.52 7.13 -2.26
N PHE A 81 -12.49 7.23 -1.39
CA PHE A 81 -11.37 6.29 -1.43
C PHE A 81 -11.76 4.88 -1.01
N VAL A 82 -12.68 4.73 -0.05
CA VAL A 82 -13.22 3.42 0.34
C VAL A 82 -13.89 2.75 -0.86
N HIS A 83 -14.82 3.42 -1.54
CA HIS A 83 -15.47 2.84 -2.73
C HIS A 83 -14.50 2.53 -3.86
N PHE A 84 -13.53 3.42 -4.10
CA PHE A 84 -12.50 3.20 -5.11
C PHE A 84 -11.67 1.93 -4.81
N HIS A 85 -11.23 1.76 -3.57
CA HIS A 85 -10.47 0.58 -3.17
C HIS A 85 -11.34 -0.68 -3.14
N SER A 86 -12.61 -0.61 -2.72
CA SER A 86 -13.53 -1.74 -2.78
C SER A 86 -13.72 -2.24 -4.21
N PHE A 87 -13.89 -1.33 -5.17
CA PHE A 87 -14.00 -1.70 -6.60
C PHE A 87 -12.70 -2.33 -7.11
N PHE A 88 -11.55 -1.80 -6.71
CA PHE A 88 -10.24 -2.36 -7.05
C PHE A 88 -10.07 -3.78 -6.50
N PHE A 89 -10.34 -4.01 -5.21
CA PHE A 89 -10.23 -5.33 -4.60
C PHE A 89 -11.21 -6.33 -5.21
N LEU A 90 -12.46 -5.92 -5.47
CA LEU A 90 -13.44 -6.77 -6.14
C LEU A 90 -12.94 -7.21 -7.51
N THR A 91 -12.43 -6.27 -8.31
CA THR A 91 -11.92 -6.58 -9.65
C THR A 91 -10.68 -7.47 -9.59
N LEU A 92 -9.75 -7.20 -8.66
CA LEU A 92 -8.55 -8.00 -8.45
C LEU A 92 -8.89 -9.44 -8.02
N THR A 93 -9.82 -9.61 -7.09
CA THR A 93 -10.34 -10.92 -6.68
C THR A 93 -10.96 -11.66 -7.86
N MET A 94 -11.78 -10.99 -8.68
CA MET A 94 -12.33 -11.58 -9.90
C MET A 94 -11.24 -12.03 -10.87
N THR A 95 -10.23 -11.20 -11.13
CA THR A 95 -9.09 -11.57 -11.99
C THR A 95 -8.34 -12.80 -11.45
N ILE A 96 -8.10 -12.87 -10.13
CA ILE A 96 -7.45 -14.03 -9.51
C ILE A 96 -8.32 -15.29 -9.63
N LEU A 97 -9.63 -15.20 -9.39
CA LEU A 97 -10.54 -16.35 -9.56
C LEU A 97 -10.50 -16.86 -11.00
N LEU A 98 -10.59 -15.96 -11.99
CA LEU A 98 -10.53 -16.32 -13.42
C LEU A 98 -9.19 -16.96 -13.80
N ALA A 99 -8.08 -16.54 -13.18
CA ALA A 99 -6.76 -17.11 -13.42
C ALA A 99 -6.57 -18.51 -12.81
N ARG A 100 -7.41 -18.91 -11.84
CA ARG A 100 -7.31 -20.21 -11.15
C ARG A 100 -8.14 -21.32 -11.77
N ILE A 101 -9.04 -20.99 -12.70
CA ILE A 101 -9.85 -21.98 -13.43
C ILE A 101 -8.98 -22.57 -14.54
N PRO A 102 -8.51 -23.84 -14.46
CA PRO A 102 -7.75 -24.45 -15.53
C PRO A 102 -8.65 -24.68 -16.76
N ASP A 103 -8.09 -24.58 -17.96
CA ASP A 103 -8.66 -25.11 -19.21
C ASP A 103 -9.97 -24.47 -19.73
N LEU A 104 -10.20 -23.18 -19.53
CA LEU A 104 -11.39 -22.54 -20.12
C LEU A 104 -11.20 -22.22 -21.62
N PHE A 105 -10.02 -21.72 -22.03
CA PHE A 105 -9.70 -21.39 -23.43
C PHE A 105 -8.18 -21.43 -23.71
N PRO A 106 -7.74 -21.82 -24.93
CA PRO A 106 -6.35 -21.66 -25.34
C PRO A 106 -5.97 -20.17 -25.34
N GLY A 107 -4.91 -19.81 -24.63
CA GLY A 107 -4.43 -18.42 -24.51
C GLY A 107 -4.79 -17.68 -23.21
N GLN A 108 -5.31 -18.37 -22.19
CA GLN A 108 -5.67 -17.78 -20.89
C GLN A 108 -4.55 -16.97 -20.23
N GLY A 109 -3.28 -17.36 -20.42
CA GLY A 109 -2.13 -16.58 -19.94
C GLY A 109 -2.05 -15.19 -20.56
N VAL A 110 -2.29 -15.08 -21.87
CA VAL A 110 -2.30 -13.79 -22.59
C VAL A 110 -3.48 -12.93 -22.13
N VAL A 111 -4.67 -13.53 -21.96
CA VAL A 111 -5.86 -12.84 -21.45
C VAL A 111 -5.60 -12.27 -20.05
N THR A 112 -4.95 -13.05 -19.18
CA THR A 112 -4.63 -12.61 -17.81
C THR A 112 -3.66 -11.43 -17.83
N VAL A 113 -2.57 -11.51 -18.61
CA VAL A 113 -1.60 -10.41 -18.75
C VAL A 113 -2.25 -9.15 -19.33
N LEU A 114 -3.05 -9.29 -20.40
CA LEU A 114 -3.78 -8.16 -20.99
C LEU A 114 -4.75 -7.53 -20.00
N SER A 115 -5.43 -8.33 -19.17
CA SER A 115 -6.34 -7.83 -18.15
C SER A 115 -5.61 -7.00 -17.08
N ILE A 116 -4.40 -7.41 -16.67
CA ILE A 116 -3.57 -6.67 -15.71
C ILE A 116 -3.12 -5.33 -16.31
N ILE A 117 -2.66 -5.33 -17.57
CA ILE A 117 -2.25 -4.11 -18.27
C ILE A 117 -3.45 -3.16 -18.41
N ALA A 118 -4.60 -3.68 -18.83
CA ALA A 118 -5.83 -2.91 -18.97
C ALA A 118 -6.27 -2.30 -17.63
N LEU A 119 -6.21 -3.08 -16.53
CA LEU A 119 -6.49 -2.60 -15.18
C LEU A 119 -5.53 -1.47 -14.76
N SER A 120 -4.23 -1.64 -15.03
CA SER A 120 -3.22 -0.64 -14.69
C SER A 120 -3.45 0.71 -15.37
N ILE A 121 -4.04 0.74 -16.57
CA ILE A 121 -4.40 1.98 -17.28
C ILE A 121 -5.79 2.47 -16.86
N TYR A 122 -6.74 1.56 -16.64
CA TYR A 122 -8.11 1.89 -16.29
C TYR A 122 -8.22 2.58 -14.92
N ILE A 123 -7.46 2.11 -13.92
CA ILE A 123 -7.47 2.65 -12.56
C ILE A 123 -7.13 4.15 -12.50
N PRO A 124 -5.99 4.63 -13.04
CA PRO A 124 -5.66 6.06 -13.03
C PRO A 124 -6.64 6.90 -13.86
N VAL A 125 -7.12 6.38 -15.00
CA VAL A 125 -8.12 7.06 -15.83
C VAL A 125 -9.45 7.20 -15.09
N TYR A 126 -9.90 6.15 -14.40
CA TYR A 126 -11.10 6.16 -13.57
C TYR A 126 -10.95 7.18 -12.44
N LEU A 127 -9.81 7.17 -11.74
CA LEU A 127 -9.53 8.11 -10.65
C LEU A 127 -9.59 9.56 -11.14
N PHE A 128 -8.93 9.88 -12.26
CA PHE A 128 -8.97 11.21 -12.85
C PHE A 128 -10.40 11.65 -13.24
N LYS A 129 -11.16 10.75 -13.89
CA LYS A 129 -12.55 11.01 -14.29
C LYS A 129 -13.46 11.20 -13.07
N ALA A 130 -13.27 10.41 -12.03
CA ALA A 130 -14.05 10.48 -10.81
C ALA A 130 -13.75 11.76 -10.01
N LEU A 131 -12.48 12.16 -9.90
CA LEU A 131 -12.10 13.47 -9.33
C LEU A 131 -12.75 14.62 -10.09
N ARG A 132 -12.71 14.61 -11.42
CA ARG A 132 -13.33 15.67 -12.22
C ARG A 132 -14.86 15.73 -12.01
N ARG A 133 -15.53 14.59 -11.94
CA ARG A 133 -16.99 14.51 -11.73
C ARG A 133 -17.39 14.95 -10.31
N VAL A 134 -16.63 14.56 -9.29
CA VAL A 134 -16.96 14.86 -7.89
C VAL A 134 -16.65 16.31 -7.54
N TYR A 135 -15.51 16.86 -7.97
CA TYR A 135 -15.09 18.23 -7.60
C TYR A 135 -15.48 19.31 -8.60
N GLY A 136 -15.93 18.96 -9.81
CA GLY A 136 -16.45 19.92 -10.80
C GLY A 136 -15.44 20.96 -11.31
N GLN A 137 -14.14 20.77 -11.10
CA GLN A 137 -13.10 21.75 -11.45
C GLN A 137 -12.66 21.65 -12.92
N GLY A 138 -12.09 22.74 -13.44
CA GLY A 138 -11.52 22.80 -14.78
C GLY A 138 -10.40 21.76 -15.00
N PHE A 139 -10.14 21.40 -16.26
CA PHE A 139 -9.19 20.33 -16.62
C PHE A 139 -7.78 20.59 -16.09
N LEU A 140 -7.25 21.82 -16.24
CA LEU A 140 -5.90 22.18 -15.79
C LEU A 140 -5.75 22.11 -14.27
N PHE A 141 -6.72 22.66 -13.53
CA PHE A 141 -6.72 22.62 -12.06
C PHE A 141 -6.85 21.19 -11.54
N THR A 142 -7.63 20.35 -12.22
CA THR A 142 -7.77 18.94 -11.87
C THR A 142 -6.45 18.19 -12.13
N LEU A 143 -5.73 18.49 -13.21
CA LEU A 143 -4.45 17.86 -13.53
C LEU A 143 -3.37 18.18 -12.50
N ILE A 144 -3.23 19.45 -12.11
CA ILE A 144 -2.24 19.87 -11.10
C ILE A 144 -2.52 19.19 -9.75
N LYS A 145 -3.79 19.20 -9.31
CA LYS A 145 -4.19 18.53 -8.07
C LYS A 145 -4.03 17.01 -8.16
N TYR A 146 -4.30 16.43 -9.33
CA TYR A 146 -4.10 15.00 -9.56
C TYR A 146 -2.62 14.63 -9.44
N LEU A 147 -1.70 15.41 -10.01
CA LEU A 147 -0.26 15.19 -9.85
C LEU A 147 0.19 15.32 -8.39
N LEU A 148 -0.27 16.36 -7.68
CA LEU A 148 0.01 16.52 -6.26
C LEU A 148 -0.54 15.35 -5.43
N LEU A 149 -1.73 14.86 -5.78
CA LEU A 149 -2.34 13.70 -5.13
C LEU A 149 -1.52 12.44 -5.39
N ILE A 150 -1.02 12.23 -6.61
CA ILE A 150 -0.12 11.10 -6.92
C ILE A 150 1.15 11.19 -6.09
N THR A 151 1.81 12.36 -6.04
CA THR A 151 3.02 12.55 -5.24
C THR A 151 2.73 12.25 -3.76
N ALA A 152 1.65 12.82 -3.22
CA ALA A 152 1.22 12.55 -1.85
C ALA A 152 0.89 11.07 -1.62
N TYR A 153 0.29 10.38 -2.60
CA TYR A 153 0.00 8.96 -2.52
C TYR A 153 1.27 8.14 -2.31
N PHE A 154 2.33 8.42 -3.08
CA PHE A 154 3.63 7.74 -2.90
C PHE A 154 4.24 8.02 -1.52
N PHE A 155 4.17 9.26 -1.03
CA PHE A 155 4.65 9.59 0.32
C PHE A 155 3.87 8.87 1.42
N CYS A 156 2.53 8.92 1.36
CA CYS A 156 1.67 8.21 2.31
C CYS A 156 1.94 6.70 2.25
N LEU A 157 2.11 6.13 1.06
CA LEU A 157 2.41 4.72 0.88
C LEU A 157 3.75 4.38 1.55
N ALA A 158 4.80 5.16 1.32
CA ALA A 158 6.10 4.96 1.94
C ALA A 158 6.02 4.99 3.48
N ILE A 159 5.27 5.94 4.05
CA ILE A 159 5.06 6.03 5.51
C ILE A 159 4.31 4.79 6.01
N THR A 160 3.20 4.41 5.37
CA THR A 160 2.42 3.24 5.79
C THR A 160 3.18 1.93 5.64
N MET A 161 4.04 1.81 4.61
CA MET A 161 4.93 0.67 4.45
C MET A 161 5.98 0.63 5.55
N MET A 162 6.62 1.76 5.88
CA MET A 162 7.60 1.81 6.97
C MET A 162 6.98 1.40 8.32
N LEU A 163 5.79 1.94 8.63
CA LEU A 163 5.04 1.59 9.84
C LEU A 163 4.60 0.12 9.83
N GLY A 164 4.16 -0.39 8.68
CA GLY A 164 3.77 -1.78 8.49
C GLY A 164 4.92 -2.74 8.70
N LEU A 165 6.09 -2.44 8.14
CA LEU A 165 7.31 -3.22 8.33
C LEU A 165 7.73 -3.26 9.80
N LEU A 166 7.72 -2.11 10.48
CA LEU A 166 8.03 -2.04 11.91
C LEU A 166 7.06 -2.90 12.73
N TYR A 167 5.77 -2.80 12.44
CA TYR A 167 4.73 -3.61 13.10
C TYR A 167 4.95 -5.12 12.87
N THR A 168 5.23 -5.53 11.63
CA THR A 168 5.50 -6.93 11.29
C THR A 168 6.76 -7.45 11.98
N VAL A 169 7.83 -6.65 12.06
CA VAL A 169 9.05 -7.03 12.79
C VAL A 169 8.78 -7.19 14.29
N LEU A 170 7.92 -6.35 14.88
CA LEU A 170 7.55 -6.45 16.30
C LEU A 170 6.69 -7.68 16.61
N THR A 171 5.90 -8.16 15.65
CA THR A 171 4.99 -9.30 15.84
C THR A 171 5.59 -10.67 15.51
N VAL A 172 6.67 -10.73 14.72
CA VAL A 172 7.42 -11.97 14.37
C VAL A 172 8.48 -12.32 15.41
#